data_AF-A0A558ZSG0-F1
#
_entry.id   AF-A0A558ZSG0-F1
#
_cell.length_a   1.000
_cell.length_b   1.000
_cell.length_c   1.000
_cell.angle_alpha   90.00
_cell.angle_beta   90.00
_cell.angle_gamma   90.00
#
_symmetry.space_group_name_H-M   'P 1'
#
loop_
_entity.id
_entity.type
_entity.pdbx_description
1 polymer ?
#
loop_
_entity_poly.entity_id
_entity_poly.type
_entity_poly.pdbx_seq_one_letter_code
_entity_poly.pdbx_strand_id
1 'polypeptide(L)'
;MNQITDIVTSSAMSILVILVGIVVQAVKKYLLTRGGKKALEVAEILANNAVNATEQVAGTLDIHGKDKMEHAKTSLIEGLEAYNINLTNDQLNTFIEAAVKKANEQWKK
;
A
#
# COMPACT_ATOMS: atom_id res chain seq x y z
N MET A 1 33.14 24.95 -38.91
CA MET A 1 33.06 23.98 -37.79
C MET A 1 31.87 24.15 -36.87
N ASN A 2 31.10 25.25 -36.94
CA ASN A 2 30.01 25.47 -35.97
C ASN A 2 28.67 24.83 -36.37
N GLN A 3 28.14 25.07 -37.58
CA GLN A 3 26.78 24.61 -37.94
C GLN A 3 26.60 23.08 -37.93
N ILE A 4 27.55 22.31 -38.46
CA ILE A 4 27.41 20.83 -38.48
C ILE A 4 27.50 20.28 -37.05
N THR A 5 28.43 20.78 -36.24
CA THR A 5 28.56 20.39 -34.83
C THR A 5 27.30 20.75 -34.04
N ASP A 6 26.70 21.91 -34.27
CA ASP A 6 25.46 22.35 -33.61
C ASP A 6 24.26 21.48 -34.00
N ILE A 7 24.13 21.11 -35.28
CA ILE A 7 23.07 20.22 -35.77
C ILE A 7 23.23 18.81 -35.16
N VAL A 8 24.44 18.27 -35.15
CA VAL A 8 24.74 16.96 -34.54
C VAL A 8 24.47 16.99 -33.04
N THR A 9 24.86 18.06 -32.35
CA THR A 9 24.63 18.21 -30.92
C THR A 9 23.13 18.34 -30.60
N SER A 10 22.41 19.18 -31.34
CA SER A 10 20.96 19.37 -31.14
C SER A 10 20.16 18.10 -31.40
N SER A 11 20.47 17.38 -32.49
CA SER A 11 19.83 16.09 -32.79
C SER A 11 20.14 15.03 -31.73
N ALA A 12 21.39 14.91 -31.29
CA ALA A 12 21.75 14.03 -30.18
C ALA A 12 21.01 14.37 -28.88
N MET A 13 20.89 15.67 -28.54
CA MET A 13 20.16 16.11 -27.35
C MET A 13 18.67 15.74 -27.41
N SER A 14 18.02 15.91 -28.57
CA SER A 14 16.62 15.52 -28.74
C SER A 14 16.39 14.01 -28.51
N ILE A 15 17.30 13.17 -29.00
CA ILE A 15 17.23 11.71 -28.80
C ILE A 15 17.43 11.38 -27.32
N LEU A 16 18.41 12.01 -26.67
CA LEU A 16 18.68 11.81 -25.24
C LEU A 16 17.46 12.17 -24.38
N VAL A 17 16.76 13.27 -24.68
CA VAL A 17 15.55 13.67 -23.95
C VAL A 17 14.45 12.61 -24.08
N ILE A 18 14.26 12.05 -25.27
CA ILE A 18 13.28 10.97 -25.49
C ILE A 18 13.66 9.73 -24.67
N LEU A 19 14.95 9.34 -24.67
CA LEU A 19 15.44 8.20 -23.91
C LEU A 19 15.26 8.39 -22.41
N VAL A 20 15.56 9.58 -21.88
CA VAL A 20 15.30 9.93 -20.47
C VAL A 20 13.81 9.80 -20.16
N GLY A 21 12.93 10.28 -21.03
CA GLY A 21 11.48 10.13 -20.89
C GLY A 21 11.05 8.66 -20.76
N ILE A 22 11.56 7.79 -21.62
CA ILE A 22 11.29 6.34 -21.60
C ILE A 22 11.78 5.72 -20.28
N VAL A 23 13.00 6.05 -19.85
CA VAL A 23 13.59 5.52 -18.61
C VAL A 23 12.76 5.95 -17.39
N VAL A 24 12.39 7.23 -17.28
CA VAL A 24 11.55 7.74 -16.18
C VAL A 24 10.21 7.03 -16.16
N GLN A 25 9.58 6.83 -17.31
CA GLN A 25 8.30 6.12 -17.41
C GLN A 25 8.42 4.65 -16.98
N ALA A 26 9.50 3.97 -17.38
CA ALA A 26 9.77 2.59 -16.99
C ALA A 26 10.00 2.46 -15.48
N VAL A 27 10.81 3.34 -14.88
CA VAL A 27 11.07 3.37 -13.43
C VAL A 27 9.77 3.65 -12.66
N LYS A 28 8.99 4.64 -13.08
CA LYS A 28 7.69 4.95 -12.45
C LYS A 28 6.76 3.75 -12.48
N LYS A 29 6.62 3.09 -13.63
CA LYS A 29 5.78 1.89 -13.77
C LYS A 29 6.26 0.77 -12.84
N TYR A 30 7.57 0.53 -12.81
CA TYR A 30 8.17 -0.48 -11.93
C TYR A 30 7.86 -0.21 -10.45
N LEU A 31 8.07 1.02 -9.99
CA LEU A 31 7.81 1.43 -8.60
C LEU A 31 6.32 1.33 -8.25
N LEU A 32 5.42 1.76 -9.11
CA LEU A 32 3.98 1.65 -8.87
C LEU A 32 3.51 0.19 -8.80
N THR A 33 4.01 -0.67 -9.69
CA THR A 33 3.61 -2.09 -9.69
C THR A 33 4.21 -2.84 -8.51
N ARG A 34 5.53 -2.74 -8.27
CA ARG A 34 6.19 -3.46 -7.17
C ARG A 34 5.88 -2.85 -5.80
N GLY A 35 5.93 -1.53 -5.70
CA GLY A 35 5.63 -0.79 -4.46
C GLY A 35 4.16 -0.92 -4.09
N GLY A 36 3.24 -0.76 -5.05
CA GLY A 36 1.81 -0.92 -4.83
C GLY A 36 1.43 -2.33 -4.35
N LYS A 37 2.01 -3.37 -4.97
CA LYS A 37 1.80 -4.76 -4.51
C LYS A 37 2.30 -4.97 -3.07
N LYS A 38 3.51 -4.51 -2.76
CA LYS A 38 4.05 -4.63 -1.39
C LYS A 38 3.22 -3.86 -0.36
N ALA A 39 2.74 -2.66 -0.70
CA ALA A 39 1.89 -1.88 0.19
C ALA A 39 0.57 -2.60 0.49
N LEU A 40 -0.04 -3.24 -0.51
CA LEU A 40 -1.25 -4.05 -0.33
C LEU A 40 -1.01 -5.26 0.58
N GLU A 41 0.11 -5.98 0.38
CA GLU A 41 0.50 -7.11 1.23
C GLU A 41 0.74 -6.68 2.69
N VAL A 42 1.42 -5.56 2.91
CA VAL A 42 1.63 -4.99 4.25
C VAL A 42 0.29 -4.64 4.90
N ALA A 43 -0.61 -3.98 4.16
CA ALA A 43 -1.94 -3.64 4.67
C ALA A 43 -2.77 -4.89 5.03
N GLU A 44 -2.72 -5.95 4.21
CA GLU A 44 -3.40 -7.21 4.52
C GLU A 44 -2.85 -7.87 5.78
N ILE A 45 -1.51 -7.92 5.93
CA ILE A 45 -0.87 -8.49 7.13
C ILE A 45 -1.25 -7.71 8.38
N LEU A 46 -1.17 -6.38 8.33
CA LEU A 46 -1.52 -5.53 9.46
C LEU A 46 -3.00 -5.64 9.82
N ALA A 47 -3.90 -5.73 8.84
CA ALA A 47 -5.33 -5.90 9.11
C ALA A 47 -5.63 -7.24 9.78
N ASN A 48 -5.00 -8.33 9.32
CA ASN A 48 -5.13 -9.65 9.97
C ASN A 48 -4.63 -9.61 11.41
N ASN A 49 -3.48 -8.97 11.65
CA ASN A 49 -2.92 -8.84 12.99
C ASN A 49 -3.83 -8.00 13.90
N ALA A 50 -4.33 -6.86 13.40
CA ALA A 50 -5.22 -5.98 14.14
C ALA A 50 -6.52 -6.69 14.56
N VAL A 51 -7.15 -7.43 13.64
CA VAL A 51 -8.37 -8.21 13.94
C VAL A 51 -8.08 -9.30 14.97
N ASN A 52 -7.05 -10.12 14.77
CA ASN A 52 -6.74 -11.21 15.69
C ASN A 52 -6.33 -10.71 17.08
N ALA A 53 -5.56 -9.62 17.15
CA ALA A 53 -5.21 -8.99 18.41
C ALA A 53 -6.46 -8.44 19.12
N THR A 54 -7.36 -7.78 18.38
CA THR A 54 -8.63 -7.28 18.90
C THR A 54 -9.47 -8.41 19.48
N GLU A 55 -9.62 -9.54 18.77
CA GLU A 55 -10.32 -10.72 19.27
C GLU A 55 -9.72 -11.22 20.59
N GLN A 56 -8.39 -11.25 20.70
CA GLN A 56 -7.68 -11.71 21.89
C GLN A 56 -7.89 -10.82 23.11
N VAL A 57 -7.97 -9.49 22.92
CA VAL A 57 -8.12 -8.52 24.02
C VAL A 57 -9.58 -8.13 24.29
N ALA A 58 -10.52 -8.48 23.40
CA ALA A 58 -11.91 -8.03 23.48
C ALA A 58 -12.58 -8.37 24.82
N GLY A 59 -12.34 -9.57 25.35
CA GLY A 59 -12.88 -9.98 26.65
C GLY A 59 -12.24 -9.27 27.84
N THR A 60 -10.99 -8.81 27.72
CA THR A 60 -10.30 -8.05 28.78
C THR A 60 -10.74 -6.59 28.78
N LEU A 61 -10.99 -6.02 27.60
CA LEU A 61 -11.41 -4.63 27.42
C LEU A 61 -12.94 -4.46 27.48
N ASP A 62 -13.70 -5.56 27.59
CA ASP A 62 -15.16 -5.61 27.52
C ASP A 62 -15.74 -4.87 26.30
N ILE A 63 -15.10 -5.03 25.13
CA ILE A 63 -15.52 -4.43 23.87
C ILE A 63 -16.24 -5.44 22.99
N HIS A 64 -17.33 -5.01 22.36
CA HIS A 64 -18.21 -5.88 21.56
C HIS A 64 -18.60 -5.21 20.24
N GLY A 65 -18.87 -6.03 19.22
CA GLY A 65 -19.42 -5.58 17.94
C GLY A 65 -18.66 -4.39 17.33
N LYS A 66 -19.31 -3.22 17.30
CA LYS A 66 -18.75 -1.99 16.74
C LYS A 66 -17.48 -1.52 17.44
N ASP A 67 -17.37 -1.72 18.75
CA ASP A 67 -16.20 -1.28 19.51
C ASP A 67 -14.95 -2.09 19.13
N LYS A 68 -15.13 -3.37 18.80
CA LYS A 68 -14.06 -4.21 18.23
C LYS A 68 -13.65 -3.72 16.84
N MET A 69 -14.61 -3.35 16.00
CA MET A 69 -14.32 -2.80 14.68
C MET A 69 -13.50 -1.52 14.77
N GLU A 70 -13.88 -0.60 15.66
CA GLU A 70 -13.12 0.64 15.88
C GLU A 70 -11.73 0.37 16.49
N HIS A 71 -11.61 -0.57 17.43
CA HIS A 71 -10.31 -0.94 18.00
C HIS A 71 -9.35 -1.54 16.96
N ALA A 72 -9.85 -2.45 16.12
CA ALA A 72 -9.10 -3.03 15.01
C ALA A 72 -8.71 -1.95 13.99
N LYS A 73 -9.61 -0.99 13.72
CA LYS A 73 -9.35 0.11 12.79
C LYS A 73 -8.28 1.06 13.29
N THR A 74 -8.33 1.46 14.56
CA THR A 74 -7.29 2.29 15.18
C THR A 74 -5.94 1.58 15.14
N SER A 75 -5.90 0.30 15.53
CA SER A 75 -4.67 -0.51 15.48
C SER A 75 -4.10 -0.64 14.07
N LEU A 76 -4.98 -0.79 13.06
CA LEU A 76 -4.57 -0.83 11.65
C LEU A 76 -3.99 0.52 11.20
N ILE A 77 -4.63 1.64 11.55
CA ILE A 77 -4.14 2.98 11.22
C ILE A 77 -2.74 3.19 11.81
N GLU A 78 -2.56 2.94 13.10
CA GLU A 78 -1.26 3.05 13.78
C GLU A 78 -0.18 2.20 13.11
N GLY A 79 -0.54 0.97 12.72
CA GLY A 79 0.37 0.08 11.99
C GLY A 79 0.74 0.61 10.61
N LEU A 80 -0.22 1.16 9.86
CA LEU A 80 -0.02 1.67 8.50
C LEU A 80 0.80 2.97 8.48
N GLU A 81 0.66 3.83 9.50
CA GLU A 81 1.43 5.06 9.66
C GLU A 81 2.94 4.79 9.70
N ALA A 82 3.37 3.70 10.37
CA ALA A 82 4.77 3.29 10.42
C ALA A 82 5.38 2.97 9.03
N TYR A 83 4.54 2.66 8.04
CA TYR A 83 4.93 2.39 6.66
C TYR A 83 4.55 3.51 5.69
N ASN A 84 4.04 4.64 6.20
CA ASN A 84 3.54 5.76 5.41
C ASN A 84 2.47 5.33 4.38
N ILE A 85 1.67 4.32 4.73
CA ILE A 85 0.55 3.85 3.91
C ILE A 85 -0.72 4.57 4.39
N ASN A 86 -1.37 5.27 3.47
CA ASN A 86 -2.59 6.00 3.76
C ASN A 86 -3.74 5.35 3.00
N LEU A 87 -4.78 4.93 3.73
CA LEU A 87 -5.98 4.33 3.17
C LEU A 87 -7.20 5.18 3.51
N THR A 88 -8.20 5.17 2.64
CA THR A 88 -9.50 5.76 2.96
C THR A 88 -10.22 4.92 4.02
N ASN A 89 -11.22 5.52 4.68
CA ASN A 89 -12.07 4.78 5.62
C ASN A 89 -12.71 3.52 5.00
N ASP A 90 -13.15 3.60 3.75
CA ASP A 90 -13.76 2.46 3.05
C ASP A 90 -12.74 1.35 2.77
N GLN A 91 -11.51 1.73 2.43
CA GLN A 91 -10.41 0.77 2.25
C GLN A 91 -10.06 0.09 3.56
N LEU A 92 -9.91 0.85 4.66
CA LEU A 92 -9.67 0.30 5.99
C LEU A 92 -10.75 -0.72 6.36
N ASN A 93 -12.02 -0.35 6.21
CA ASN A 93 -13.15 -1.24 6.48
C ASN A 93 -13.09 -2.50 5.60
N THR A 94 -12.76 -2.38 4.32
CA THR A 94 -12.64 -3.52 3.40
C THR A 94 -11.57 -4.51 3.87
N PHE A 95 -10.39 -4.00 4.29
CA PHE A 95 -9.32 -4.84 4.79
C PHE A 95 -9.67 -5.52 6.12
N ILE A 96 -10.32 -4.79 7.03
CA ILE A 96 -10.76 -5.33 8.32
C ILE A 96 -11.81 -6.43 8.11
N GLU A 97 -12.83 -6.20 7.30
CA GLU A 97 -13.87 -7.21 7.01
C GLU A 97 -13.30 -8.45 6.33
N ALA A 98 -12.34 -8.28 5.40
CA ALA A 98 -11.63 -9.40 4.79
C ALA A 98 -10.84 -10.21 5.83
N ALA A 99 -10.17 -9.54 6.76
CA ALA A 99 -9.46 -10.17 7.86
C ALA A 99 -10.40 -10.89 8.84
N VAL A 100 -11.53 -10.27 9.21
CA VAL A 100 -12.58 -10.90 10.05
C VAL A 100 -13.13 -12.15 9.38
N LYS A 101 -13.45 -12.08 8.09
CA LYS A 101 -13.90 -13.26 7.33
C LYS A 101 -12.85 -14.38 7.36
N LYS A 102 -11.58 -14.05 7.13
CA LYS A 102 -10.47 -15.01 7.15
C LYS A 102 -10.29 -15.66 8.52
N ALA A 103 -10.36 -14.88 9.60
CA ALA A 103 -10.29 -15.39 10.97
C ALA A 103 -11.47 -16.35 11.27
N ASN A 104 -12.69 -15.96 10.89
CA ASN A 104 -13.88 -16.80 11.04
C ASN A 104 -13.80 -18.11 10.24
N GLU A 105 -13.25 -18.09 9.03
CA GLU A 105 -13.03 -19.29 8.22
C GLU A 105 -11.97 -20.20 8.83
N GLN A 106 -10.94 -19.66 9.48
CA GLN A 106 -9.92 -20.43 10.20
C GLN A 106 -10.49 -21.13 11.43
N TRP A 107 -11.41 -20.49 12.17
CA TRP A 107 -12.08 -21.11 13.33
C TRP A 107 -13.06 -22.23 12.98
N LYS A 108 -13.57 -22.24 11.74
CA LYS A 108 -14.49 -23.28 11.26
C LYS A 108 -13.78 -24.56 10.79
N LYS A 109 -12.46 -24.53 10.66
CA LYS A 109 -11.64 -25.71 10.33
C LYS A 109 -11.26 -26.47 11.58
#